data_AF-A0A7K6ZAN8-F1
#
_entry.id   AF-A0A7K6ZAN8-F1
#
_cell.length_a   1.000
_cell.length_b   1.000
_cell.length_c   1.000
_cell.angle_alpha   90.00
_cell.angle_beta   90.00
_cell.angle_gamma   90.00
#
_symmetry.space_group_name_H-M   'P 1'
#
loop_
_entity.id
_entity.type
_entity.pdbx_description
1 polymer ?
#
loop_
_entity_poly.entity_id
_entity_poly.type
_entity_poly.pdbx_seq_one_letter_code
_entity_poly.pdbx_strand_id
1 'polypeptide(L)' 'YDRKFLLECKNSPVARTPPCCLPQIPGVTSLAQSSLVKLEELKERNESKEAMPDQDQFEMEI' A
#
# COMPACT_ATOMS: atom_id res chain seq x y z
N TYR A 1 -14.06 -19.97 -3.19
CA TYR A 1 -14.69 -19.28 -4.33
C TYR A 1 -14.02 -19.74 -5.61
N ASP A 2 -14.77 -19.90 -6.70
CA ASP A 2 -14.20 -20.25 -7.99
C ASP A 2 -13.56 -19.02 -8.67
N ARG A 3 -12.81 -19.27 -9.76
CA ARG A 3 -12.13 -18.20 -10.51
C ARG A 3 -13.12 -17.16 -11.04
N LYS A 4 -14.31 -17.60 -11.50
CA LYS A 4 -15.31 -16.71 -12.10
C LYS A 4 -15.83 -15.72 -11.06
N PHE A 5 -16.26 -16.20 -9.91
CA PHE A 5 -16.76 -15.40 -8.80
C PHE A 5 -15.72 -14.35 -8.35
N LEU A 6 -14.46 -14.77 -8.15
CA LEU A 6 -13.40 -13.84 -7.71
C LEU A 6 -13.17 -12.70 -8.72
N LEU A 7 -13.25 -12.98 -10.02
CA LEU A 7 -13.12 -11.97 -11.06
C LEU A 7 -14.33 -11.04 -11.12
N GLU A 8 -15.53 -11.55 -10.86
CA GLU A 8 -16.74 -10.75 -10.76
C GLU A 8 -16.68 -9.78 -9.57
N CYS A 9 -16.10 -10.20 -8.43
CA CYS A 9 -15.92 -9.33 -7.26
C CYS A 9 -15.11 -8.05 -7.55
N LYS A 10 -14.20 -8.08 -8.53
CA LYS A 10 -13.38 -6.92 -8.93
C LYS A 10 -14.25 -5.72 -9.40
N ASN A 11 -15.46 -5.98 -9.88
CA ASN A 11 -16.36 -4.92 -10.36
C ASN A 11 -17.12 -4.21 -9.24
N SER A 12 -17.04 -4.70 -7.99
CA SER A 12 -17.66 -4.05 -6.84
C SER A 12 -17.08 -2.66 -6.60
N PRO A 13 -17.88 -1.64 -6.22
CA PRO A 13 -17.39 -0.33 -5.84
C PRO A 13 -16.32 -0.38 -4.75
N VAL A 14 -16.43 -1.33 -3.82
CA VAL A 14 -15.48 -1.49 -2.70
C VAL A 14 -14.08 -1.85 -3.18
N ALA A 15 -13.96 -2.61 -4.27
CA ALA A 15 -12.67 -3.00 -4.83
C ALA A 15 -11.88 -1.82 -5.45
N ARG A 16 -12.53 -0.67 -5.63
CA ARG A 16 -11.91 0.57 -6.14
C ARG A 16 -11.43 1.51 -5.03
N THR A 17 -11.77 1.22 -3.78
CA THR A 17 -11.40 2.03 -2.63
C THR A 17 -10.10 1.48 -2.03
N PRO A 18 -9.00 2.27 -1.99
CA PRO A 18 -7.76 1.82 -1.34
C PRO A 18 -7.97 1.55 0.16
N PRO A 19 -7.20 0.63 0.77
CA PRO A 19 -7.22 0.41 2.21
C PRO A 19 -6.86 1.68 3.00
N CYS A 20 -7.54 1.91 4.14
CA CYS A 20 -7.40 3.14 4.94
C CYS A 20 -5.97 3.42 5.42
N CYS A 21 -5.15 2.39 5.63
CA CYS A 21 -3.78 2.50 6.13
C CYS A 21 -2.78 1.94 5.12
N LEU A 22 -3.04 2.07 3.82
CA LEU A 22 -2.10 1.64 2.79
C LEU A 22 -0.83 2.51 2.86
N PRO A 23 0.37 1.93 3.01
CA PRO A 23 1.61 2.70 3.11
C PRO A 23 1.92 3.40 1.77
N GLN A 24 2.61 4.54 1.83
CA GLN A 24 3.08 5.25 0.64
C GLN A 24 4.48 4.77 0.27
N ILE A 25 4.55 3.80 -0.64
CA ILE A 25 5.78 3.24 -1.18
C ILE A 25 5.91 3.69 -2.64
N PRO A 26 6.93 4.50 -3.01
CA PRO A 26 7.15 4.94 -4.38
C PRO A 26 7.21 3.77 -5.37
N GLY A 27 6.48 3.87 -6.48
CA GLY A 27 6.44 2.83 -7.52
C GLY A 27 5.64 1.57 -7.17
N VAL A 28 5.23 1.36 -5.91
CA VAL A 28 4.48 0.17 -5.47
C VAL A 28 3.01 0.51 -5.18
N THR A 29 2.78 1.58 -4.43
CA THR A 29 1.43 1.98 -4.01
C THR A 29 1.10 3.37 -4.56
N SER A 30 -0.09 3.50 -5.13
CA SER A 30 -0.63 4.79 -5.55
C SER A 30 -1.73 5.22 -4.59
N LEU A 31 -1.58 6.40 -3.99
CA LEU A 31 -2.62 6.98 -3.15
C LEU A 31 -3.74 7.53 -4.03
N ALA A 32 -4.99 7.16 -3.76
CA ALA A 32 -6.12 7.85 -4.36
C ALA A 32 -6.30 9.22 -3.67
N GLN A 33 -6.69 10.26 -4.40
CA GLN A 33 -6.83 11.61 -3.86
C GLN A 33 -7.78 11.70 -2.64
N SER A 34 -8.76 10.79 -2.53
CA SER A 34 -9.67 10.71 -1.38
C SER A 34 -9.03 10.19 -0.09
N SER A 35 -7.87 9.52 -0.18
CA SER A 35 -7.11 9.01 0.98
C SER A 35 -6.05 9.99 1.51
N LEU A 36 -5.79 11.11 0.81
CA LEU A 36 -4.83 12.13 1.28
C LEU A 36 -5.26 12.79 2.59
N VAL A 37 -6.55 13.11 2.73
CA VAL A 37 -7.08 13.84 3.90
C VAL A 37 -6.91 13.06 5.21
N LYS A 38 -6.99 11.72 5.16
CA LYS A 38 -6.75 10.86 6.34
C LYS A 38 -5.28 10.54 6.57
N LEU A 39 -4.44 10.64 5.53
CA LEU A 39 -3.02 10.33 5.62
C LEU A 39 -2.24 11.47 6.27
N GLU A 40 -2.69 12.72 6.12
CA GLU A 40 -2.10 13.89 6.80
C GLU A 40 -2.11 13.71 8.33
N GLU A 41 -3.22 13.22 8.91
CA GLU A 41 -3.32 12.85 10.34
C GLU A 41 -2.36 11.73 10.76
N LEU A 42 -2.03 10.78 9.87
CA LEU A 42 -1.14 9.65 10.17
C LEU A 42 0.34 9.97 9.92
N LYS A 43 0.65 10.90 9.02
CA LYS A 43 2.02 11.30 8.68
C LYS A 43 2.68 12.05 9.84
N GLU A 44 1.94 12.94 10.52
CA GLU A 44 2.45 13.66 11.70
C GLU A 44 2.92 12.70 12.83
N ARG A 45 2.43 11.46 12.86
CA ARG A 45 2.81 10.45 13.86
C ARG A 45 4.10 9.68 13.53
N ASN A 46 4.53 9.64 12.27
CA ASN A 46 5.57 8.72 11.80
C ASN A 46 6.95 9.37 11.54
N GLU A 47 7.09 10.67 11.75
CA GLU A 47 8.34 11.41 11.48
C GLU A 47 9.48 11.12 12.48
N SER A 48 9.26 10.24 13.47
CA SER A 48 10.21 9.98 14.57
C SER A 48 11.20 8.83 14.36
N LYS A 49 11.40 8.29 13.14
CA LYS A 49 12.39 7.22 12.92
C LYS A 49 13.26 7.48 11.69
N GLU A 50 14.38 8.14 11.95
CA GLU A 50 15.55 8.29 11.09
C GLU A 50 16.18 6.94 10.68
N ALA A 51 16.57 6.89 9.40
CA ALA A 51 17.87 6.50 8.83
C ALA A 51 18.47 5.07 8.99
N MET A 52 19.08 4.65 7.86
CA MET A 52 20.20 3.69 7.66
C MET A 52 19.81 2.26 7.17
N PRO A 53 20.74 1.52 6.49
CA PRO A 53 21.07 1.63 5.06
C PRO A 53 20.92 0.27 4.32
N ASP A 54 21.05 0.29 2.98
CA ASP A 54 21.12 -0.89 2.09
C ASP A 54 22.00 -2.01 2.69
N GLN A 55 21.38 -3.15 2.96
CA GLN A 55 22.07 -4.43 3.01
C GLN A 55 21.40 -5.27 1.93
N ASP A 56 22.17 -5.59 0.89
CA ASP A 56 21.74 -6.29 -0.32
C ASP A 56 20.80 -7.45 0.01
N GLN A 57 19.53 -7.24 -0.29
CA GLN A 57 18.50 -8.25 -0.18
C GLN A 57 18.75 -9.24 -1.33
N PHE A 58 19.00 -10.50 -0.98
CA PHE A 58 19.12 -11.68 -1.85
C PHE A 58 20.52 -11.98 -2.43
N GLU A 59 21.32 -12.74 -1.67
CA GLU A 59 22.12 -13.82 -2.26
C GLU A 59 21.35 -15.14 -2.05
N MET A 60 20.71 -15.62 -3.11
CA MET A 60 20.19 -16.99 -3.17
C MET A 60 21.31 -17.86 -3.74
N GLU A 61 22.07 -18.51 -2.87
CA GLU A 61 22.96 -19.59 -3.30
C GLU A 61 22.08 -20.71 -3.90
N ILE A 62 22.38 -21.09 -5.15
CA ILE A 62 21.75 -22.19 -5.91
C ILE A 62 22.61 -23.44 -5.86
#